data_AF-A0A938A2C9-F1
#
_entry.id   AF-A0A938A2C9-F1
#
_cell.length_a   1.000
_cell.length_b   1.000
_cell.length_c   1.000
_cell.angle_alpha   90.00
_cell.angle_beta   90.00
_cell.angle_gamma   90.00
#
_symmetry.space_group_name_H-M   'P 1'
#
loop_
_entity.id
_entity.type
_entity.pdbx_description
1 polymer ?
#
loop_
_entity_poly.entity_id
_entity_poly.type
_entity_poly.pdbx_seq_one_letter_code
_entity_poly.pdbx_strand_id
1 'polypeptide(L)'
;MASPLADEIDVLVKARREIGGSYVPSEDEEYMNERQRDYFRKLLLGWKRLILDASAGTLQQLQDGPIREPDLNDRASSETEWGIELRTRDRQRKLIAKIDSALRRIDEGEYGYCEVTGEAI
;
A
#
# COMPACT_ATOMS: atom_id res chain seq x y z
N MET A 1 16.81 8.31 -8.41
CA MET A 1 15.78 8.39 -7.36
C MET A 1 14.51 7.77 -7.92
N ALA A 2 14.12 6.58 -7.47
CA ALA A 2 12.84 5.99 -7.84
C ALA A 2 11.71 6.86 -7.26
N SER A 3 10.60 7.00 -7.98
CA SER A 3 9.43 7.72 -7.49
C SER A 3 8.79 6.91 -6.36
N PRO A 4 8.29 7.52 -5.27
CA PRO A 4 7.58 6.79 -4.22
C PRO A 4 6.36 6.02 -4.74
N LEU A 5 5.78 6.42 -5.88
CA LEU A 5 4.73 5.67 -6.57
C LEU A 5 5.23 4.38 -7.22
N ALA A 6 6.49 4.34 -7.67
CA ALA A 6 7.12 3.13 -8.21
C ALA A 6 7.29 2.10 -7.09
N ASP A 7 7.72 2.54 -5.90
CA ASP A 7 7.86 1.67 -4.73
C ASP A 7 6.50 1.08 -4.30
N GLU A 8 5.43 1.87 -4.31
CA GLU A 8 4.07 1.40 -3.99
C GLU A 8 3.53 0.37 -5.00
N ILE A 9 3.78 0.58 -6.30
CA ILE A 9 3.39 -0.36 -7.38
C ILE A 9 4.17 -1.67 -7.25
N ASP A 10 5.47 -1.59 -6.98
CA ASP A 10 6.32 -2.77 -6.80
C ASP A 10 5.86 -3.61 -5.60
N VAL A 11 5.44 -2.96 -4.51
CA VAL A 11 4.87 -3.62 -3.33
C VAL A 11 3.56 -4.35 -3.67
N LEU A 12 2.68 -3.78 -4.51
CA LEU A 12 1.47 -4.46 -4.97
C LEU A 12 1.79 -5.66 -5.87
N VAL A 13 2.73 -5.51 -6.81
CA VAL A 13 3.16 -6.62 -7.69
C VAL A 13 3.75 -7.76 -6.86
N LYS A 14 4.52 -7.44 -5.82
CA LYS A 14 5.06 -8.41 -4.88
C LYS A 14 3.94 -9.09 -4.09
N ALA A 15 2.95 -8.35 -3.59
CA ALA A 15 1.79 -8.91 -2.89
C ALA A 15 1.05 -9.93 -3.77
N ARG A 16 0.82 -9.60 -5.04
CA ARG A 16 0.17 -10.50 -6.01
C ARG A 16 0.96 -11.79 -6.22
N ARG A 17 2.30 -11.71 -6.28
CA ARG A 17 3.17 -12.89 -6.42
C ARG A 17 3.13 -13.79 -5.17
N GLU A 18 3.06 -13.20 -3.98
CA GLU A 18 3.06 -13.95 -2.70
C GLU A 18 1.78 -14.75 -2.45
N ILE A 19 0.65 -14.38 -3.05
CA ILE A 19 -0.62 -15.08 -2.84
C ILE A 19 -0.57 -16.52 -3.36
N GLY A 20 0.32 -16.82 -4.32
CA GLY A 20 0.77 -18.18 -4.65
C GLY A 20 -0.33 -19.22 -4.94
N GLY A 21 -1.57 -18.78 -5.18
CA GLY A 21 -2.74 -19.62 -5.29
C GLY A 21 -3.06 -19.96 -6.74
N SER A 22 -3.64 -21.13 -6.98
CA SER A 22 -4.12 -21.56 -8.30
C SER A 22 -5.32 -20.76 -8.80
N TYR A 23 -5.92 -19.92 -7.95
CA TYR A 23 -7.13 -19.18 -8.26
C TYR A 23 -6.80 -17.74 -8.61
N VAL A 24 -7.18 -17.37 -9.84
CA VAL A 24 -7.20 -16.00 -10.35
C VAL A 24 -8.63 -15.75 -10.82
N PRO A 25 -9.28 -14.65 -10.38
CA PRO A 25 -10.63 -14.31 -10.84
C PRO A 25 -10.70 -14.28 -12.38
N SER A 26 -11.68 -14.97 -12.96
CA SER A 26 -12.03 -14.91 -14.39
C SER A 26 -13.36 -14.19 -14.59
N GLU A 27 -13.56 -13.63 -15.78
CA GLU A 27 -14.84 -13.03 -16.21
C GLU A 27 -15.94 -14.09 -16.43
N ASP A 28 -15.57 -15.37 -16.50
CA ASP A 28 -16.52 -16.49 -16.68
C ASP A 28 -17.30 -16.86 -15.40
N GLU A 29 -16.96 -16.24 -14.27
CA GLU A 29 -17.57 -16.50 -12.97
C GLU A 29 -18.54 -15.39 -12.55
N GLU A 30 -19.49 -15.71 -11.67
CA GLU A 30 -20.34 -14.70 -11.05
C GLU A 30 -19.48 -13.64 -10.34
N TYR A 31 -19.73 -12.37 -10.67
CA TYR A 31 -18.99 -11.22 -10.16
C TYR A 31 -19.04 -11.18 -8.64
N MET A 32 -17.87 -11.02 -8.00
CA MET A 32 -17.72 -10.89 -6.56
C MET A 32 -18.26 -12.08 -5.74
N ASN A 33 -18.20 -13.28 -6.32
CA ASN A 33 -18.45 -14.53 -5.59
C ASN A 33 -17.50 -14.72 -4.39
N GLU A 34 -17.78 -15.70 -3.54
CA GLU A 34 -16.99 -15.97 -2.32
C GLU A 34 -15.49 -16.20 -2.61
N ARG A 35 -15.15 -16.87 -3.72
CA ARG A 35 -13.75 -17.13 -4.11
C ARG A 35 -13.05 -15.84 -4.54
N GLN A 36 -13.71 -14.98 -5.31
CA GLN A 36 -13.18 -13.67 -5.70
C GLN A 36 -12.96 -12.77 -4.48
N ARG A 37 -13.93 -12.74 -3.55
CA ARG A 37 -13.80 -11.99 -2.29
C ARG A 37 -12.62 -12.46 -1.46
N ASP A 38 -12.44 -13.76 -1.32
CA ASP A 38 -11.29 -14.35 -0.61
C ASP A 38 -9.95 -14.04 -1.27
N TYR A 39 -9.91 -14.04 -2.61
CA TYR A 39 -8.73 -13.65 -3.36
C TYR A 39 -8.36 -12.19 -3.08
N PHE A 40 -9.30 -11.26 -3.24
CA PHE A 40 -9.04 -9.83 -2.99
C PHE A 40 -8.70 -9.56 -1.52
N ARG A 41 -9.34 -10.26 -0.57
CA ARG A 41 -8.99 -10.18 0.85
C ARG A 41 -7.53 -10.55 1.10
N LYS A 42 -7.07 -11.69 0.55
CA LYS A 42 -5.67 -12.13 0.67
C LYS A 42 -4.71 -11.13 0.03
N LEU A 43 -5.07 -10.59 -1.14
CA LEU A 43 -4.28 -9.57 -1.83
C LEU A 43 -4.12 -8.30 -1.00
N LEU A 44 -5.22 -7.75 -0.48
CA LEU A 44 -5.21 -6.54 0.33
C LEU A 44 -4.43 -6.73 1.63
N LEU A 45 -4.56 -7.89 2.29
CA LEU A 45 -3.78 -8.22 3.49
C LEU A 45 -2.28 -8.35 3.20
N GLY A 46 -1.92 -9.04 2.12
CA GLY A 46 -0.52 -9.16 1.68
C GLY A 46 0.08 -7.81 1.33
N TRP A 47 -0.69 -6.96 0.64
CA TRP A 47 -0.25 -5.62 0.28
C TRP A 47 -0.04 -4.73 1.50
N LYS A 48 -0.99 -4.75 2.46
CA LYS A 48 -0.85 -4.03 3.74
C LYS A 48 0.39 -4.48 4.51
N ARG A 49 0.64 -5.79 4.60
CA ARG A 49 1.83 -6.34 5.26
C ARG A 49 3.11 -5.80 4.63
N LEU A 50 3.22 -5.86 3.30
CA LEU A 50 4.42 -5.41 2.61
C LEU A 50 4.68 -3.91 2.76
N ILE A 51 3.63 -3.08 2.81
CA ILE A 51 3.78 -1.65 3.12
C ILE A 51 4.32 -1.45 4.53
N LEU A 52 3.79 -2.19 5.51
CA LEU A 52 4.24 -2.12 6.90
C LEU A 52 5.71 -2.53 7.02
N ASP A 53 6.09 -3.65 6.40
CA ASP A 53 7.47 -4.16 6.40
C ASP A 53 8.45 -3.15 5.77
N ALA A 54 8.07 -2.56 4.62
CA ALA A 54 8.87 -1.52 3.97
C ALA A 54 9.03 -0.26 4.85
N SER A 55 7.99 0.11 5.61
CA SER A 55 8.00 1.29 6.48
C SER A 55 8.71 1.08 7.83
N ALA A 56 8.88 -0.18 8.27
CA ALA A 56 9.45 -0.48 9.58
C ALA A 56 10.92 -0.05 9.71
N GLY A 57 11.69 -0.16 8.62
CA GLY A 57 13.12 0.18 8.62
C GLY A 57 13.42 1.68 8.73
N THR A 58 12.51 2.54 8.25
CA THR A 58 12.72 3.99 8.22
C THR A 58 12.15 4.72 9.44
N LEU A 59 11.35 4.02 10.27
CA LEU A 59 10.70 4.64 11.43
C LEU A 59 11.71 5.18 12.45
N GLN A 60 12.75 4.41 12.75
CA GLN A 60 13.79 4.82 13.70
C GLN A 60 14.54 6.05 13.19
N GLN A 61 14.94 6.03 11.92
CA GLN A 61 15.63 7.15 11.26
C GLN A 61 14.78 8.44 11.29
N LEU A 62 13.47 8.32 11.07
CA LEU A 62 12.56 9.46 11.13
C LEU A 62 12.43 10.05 12.54
N GLN A 63 12.49 9.21 13.59
CA GLN A 63 12.45 9.66 14.99
C GLN A 63 13.72 10.39 15.40
N ASP A 64 14.87 9.90 14.93
CA ASP A 64 16.17 10.49 15.23
C ASP A 64 16.38 11.84 14.52
N GLY A 65 15.65 12.09 13.43
CA GLY A 65 15.64 13.35 12.69
C GLY A 65 16.79 13.47 11.67
N PRO A 66 16.89 14.60 10.95
CA PRO A 66 17.96 14.80 9.98
C PRO A 66 19.31 14.96 10.69
N ILE A 67 20.37 14.43 10.07
CA ILE A 67 21.74 14.56 10.57
C ILE A 67 22.16 16.04 10.52
N ARG A 68 22.73 16.53 11.61
CA ARG A 68 23.25 17.90 11.70
C ARG A 68 24.68 17.95 11.19
N GLU A 69 24.81 17.88 9.88
CA GLU A 69 26.11 17.92 9.22
C GLU A 69 26.83 19.26 9.46
N PRO A 70 28.17 19.27 9.60
CA PRO A 70 28.95 20.51 9.72
C PRO A 70 28.89 21.39 8.48
N ASP A 71 28.78 20.78 7.29
CA ASP A 71 28.63 21.49 6.03
C ASP A 71 27.17 21.90 5.78
N LEU A 72 26.99 23.12 5.29
CA LEU A 72 25.65 23.69 5.08
C LEU A 72 24.91 23.02 3.92
N ASN A 73 25.61 22.60 2.87
CA ASN A 73 24.99 21.91 1.74
C ASN A 73 24.62 20.49 2.14
N ASP A 74 25.49 19.80 2.88
CA ASP A 74 25.22 18.44 3.38
C ASP A 74 24.04 18.44 4.36
N ARG A 75 23.94 19.47 5.21
CA ARG A 75 22.78 19.66 6.09
C ARG A 75 21.49 19.90 5.30
N ALA A 76 21.53 20.76 4.29
CA ALA A 76 20.36 21.03 3.45
C ALA A 76 19.89 19.77 2.69
N SER A 77 20.83 18.95 2.22
CA SER A 77 20.55 17.65 1.60
C SER A 77 19.87 16.71 2.60
N SER A 78 20.42 16.56 3.80
CA SER A 78 19.87 15.69 4.87
C SER A 78 18.45 16.10 5.29
N GLU A 79 18.17 17.40 5.44
CA GLU A 79 16.83 17.91 5.74
C GLU A 79 15.83 17.64 4.61
N THR A 80 16.28 17.74 3.36
CA THR A 80 15.45 17.47 2.18
C THR A 80 15.08 15.99 2.09
N GLU A 81 16.03 15.09 2.27
CA GLU A 81 15.82 13.64 2.30
C GLU A 81 14.84 13.25 3.41
N TRP A 82 15.06 13.76 4.63
CA TRP A 82 14.14 13.53 5.75
C TRP A 82 12.72 14.02 5.45
N GLY A 83 12.59 15.20 4.83
CA GLY A 83 11.30 15.74 4.42
C GLY A 83 10.61 14.95 3.30
N ILE A 84 11.36 14.23 2.47
CA ILE A 84 10.82 13.29 1.48
C ILE A 84 10.29 12.04 2.18
N GLU A 85 11.08 11.46 3.09
CA GLU A 85 10.70 10.25 3.83
C GLU A 85 9.42 10.45 4.66
N LEU A 86 9.28 11.59 5.33
CA LEU A 86 8.04 11.94 6.05
C LEU A 86 6.81 11.96 5.13
N ARG A 87 6.95 12.51 3.93
CA ARG A 87 5.87 12.57 2.93
C ARG A 87 5.53 11.19 2.39
N THR A 88 6.53 10.35 2.14
CA THR A 88 6.34 8.95 1.73
C THR A 88 5.57 8.18 2.80
N ARG A 89 5.97 8.32 4.07
CA ARG A 89 5.26 7.69 5.19
C ARG A 89 3.80 8.13 5.32
N ASP A 90 3.50 9.43 5.16
CA ASP A 90 2.10 9.89 5.23
C ASP A 90 1.24 9.29 4.11
N ARG A 91 1.81 9.12 2.90
CA ARG A 91 1.12 8.42 1.79
C ARG A 91 0.87 6.96 2.12
N GLN A 92 1.89 6.24 2.60
CA GLN A 92 1.76 4.84 3.02
C GLN A 92 0.69 4.67 4.11
N ARG A 93 0.65 5.57 5.11
CA ARG A 93 -0.39 5.57 6.14
C ARG A 93 -1.80 5.75 5.55
N LYS A 94 -1.97 6.71 4.63
CA LYS A 94 -3.24 6.94 3.93
C LYS A 94 -3.64 5.75 3.07
N LEU A 95 -2.68 5.10 2.42
CA LEU A 95 -2.91 3.89 1.62
C LEU A 95 -3.37 2.72 2.49
N ILE A 96 -2.73 2.49 3.65
CA ILE A 96 -3.18 1.49 4.62
C ILE A 96 -4.62 1.75 5.07
N ALA A 97 -4.98 3.01 5.35
CA ALA A 97 -6.35 3.36 5.72
C ALA A 97 -7.36 3.04 4.61
N LYS A 98 -7.00 3.24 3.34
CA LYS A 98 -7.82 2.84 2.19
C LYS A 98 -7.95 1.33 2.06
N ILE A 99 -6.86 0.58 2.29
CA ILE A 99 -6.88 -0.89 2.30
C ILE A 99 -7.81 -1.40 3.41
N ASP A 100 -7.75 -0.82 4.61
CA ASP A 100 -8.63 -1.18 5.72
C ASP A 100 -10.11 -0.88 5.41
N SER A 101 -10.38 0.24 4.73
CA SER A 101 -11.73 0.55 4.24
C SER A 101 -12.21 -0.46 3.19
N ALA A 102 -11.34 -0.86 2.26
CA ALA A 102 -11.64 -1.87 1.26
C ALA A 102 -11.94 -3.24 1.89
N LEU A 103 -11.18 -3.64 2.91
CA LEU A 103 -11.43 -4.88 3.66
C LEU A 103 -12.82 -4.88 4.32
N ARG A 104 -13.24 -3.77 4.92
CA ARG A 104 -14.59 -3.64 5.47
C ARG A 104 -15.67 -3.77 4.40
N ARG A 105 -15.48 -3.14 3.24
CA ARG A 105 -16.40 -3.28 2.10
C ARG A 105 -16.51 -4.73 1.61
N ILE A 106 -15.44 -5.53 1.72
CA ILE A 106 -15.49 -6.97 1.40
C ILE A 106 -16.37 -7.71 2.43
N ASP A 107 -16.26 -7.37 3.71
CA ASP A 107 -17.07 -7.95 4.79
C ASP A 107 -18.56 -7.59 4.64
N GLU A 108 -18.85 -6.37 4.20
CA GLU A 108 -20.21 -5.86 3.96
C GLU A 108 -20.82 -6.36 2.62
N GLY A 109 -20.00 -6.92 1.72
CA GLY A 109 -20.43 -7.39 0.40
C GLY A 109 -20.54 -6.29 -0.66
N GLU A 110 -20.07 -5.08 -0.38
CA GLU A 110 -20.13 -3.90 -1.25
C GLU A 110 -18.83 -3.67 -2.06
N TYR A 111 -17.81 -4.50 -1.86
CA TYR A 111 -16.57 -4.43 -2.61
C TYR A 111 -16.79 -4.85 -4.07
N GLY A 112 -16.14 -4.15 -5.00
CA GLY A 112 -16.33 -4.35 -6.45
C GLY A 112 -17.49 -3.54 -7.03
N TYR A 113 -18.31 -2.86 -6.23
CA TYR A 113 -19.41 -2.05 -6.75
C TYR A 113 -19.12 -0.55 -6.61
N CYS A 114 -19.55 0.24 -7.60
CA CYS A 114 -19.45 1.70 -7.58
C CYS A 114 -20.32 2.27 -6.45
N GLU A 115 -19.75 3.12 -5.60
CA GLU A 115 -20.47 3.72 -4.46
C GLU A 115 -21.60 4.67 -4.90
N VAL A 116 -21.58 5.15 -6.14
CA VAL A 116 -22.57 6.10 -6.68
C VAL A 116 -23.63 5.39 -7.51
N THR A 117 -23.23 4.48 -8.42
CA THR A 117 -24.14 3.84 -9.38
C THR A 117 -24.56 2.43 -8.98
N GLY A 118 -23.81 1.76 -8.09
CA GLY A 118 -24.01 0.35 -7.76
C GLY A 118 -23.58 -0.62 -8.86
N GLU A 119 -22.99 -0.13 -9.95
CA GLU A 119 -22.50 -0.95 -11.06
C GLU A 119 -21.20 -1.67 -10.68
N ALA A 120 -20.96 -2.83 -11.28
CA ALA A 120 -19.70 -3.56 -11.14
C ALA A 120 -18.51 -2.74 -11.70
N ILE A 121 -17.41 -2.68 -10.94
CA ILE A 121 -16.15 -1.99 -11.27
C ILE A 121 -15.21 -2.91 -12.03
#